data_AF-A0A7Y5S3V5-F1
#
_entry.id   AF-A0A7Y5S3V5-F1
#
_cell.length_a   1.000
_cell.length_b   1.000
_cell.length_c   1.000
_cell.angle_alpha   90.00
_cell.angle_beta   90.00
_cell.angle_gamma   90.00
#
_symmetry.space_group_name_H-M   'P 1'
#
loop_
_entity.id
_entity.type
_entity.pdbx_description
1 polymer ?
#
loop_
_entity_poly.entity_id
_entity_poly.type
_entity_poly.pdbx_seq_one_letter_code
_entity_poly.pdbx_strand_id
1 'polypeptide(L)'
;MAGGDADSFLIDAVRAGDPRAWREVIDRYEGRLLSFARRMLAQPSDAEDIVQETFLGLLRSLPGYDRDRSLETYLFAILRNKLHDHFRRAGDRGQRQSLDVVDQGSSAERWTAADTPSRRLSQQETRASQRKALVRALRTFVEQCREQRRFQELTVVEMLVVLGLRNKEVAADMGLSETAVAGIKFRVLERLRTLTQADPEAHDWSEADLAEDSTVARIWRDEGVSCLKRSTLGRMLLGTLDDEWSQYIGFHVDTAGCPRCRANLDDLHSEDERDAAARDRLRERCFASSVGFLSKAPGAP
;
A
#
# COMPACT_ATOMS: atom_id res chain seq x y z
N MET A 1 -16.05 1.27 23.41
CA MET A 1 -15.86 2.69 23.80
C MET A 1 -14.83 2.80 24.94
N ALA A 2 -13.56 2.41 24.73
CA ALA A 2 -12.56 2.44 25.81
C ALA A 2 -11.17 2.95 25.38
N GLY A 3 -10.94 3.22 24.09
CA GLY A 3 -9.63 3.70 23.58
C GLY A 3 -9.55 5.22 23.38
N GLY A 4 -10.63 5.86 22.92
CA GLY A 4 -10.62 7.29 22.55
C GLY A 4 -10.51 8.26 23.74
N ASP A 5 -11.19 7.98 24.85
CA ASP A 5 -11.13 8.83 26.04
C ASP A 5 -9.75 8.76 26.73
N ALA A 6 -9.18 7.55 26.84
CA ALA A 6 -7.88 7.35 27.48
C ALA A 6 -6.74 8.06 26.72
N ASP A 7 -6.76 8.02 25.39
CA ASP A 7 -5.77 8.71 24.55
C ASP A 7 -5.92 10.25 24.65
N SER A 8 -7.16 10.76 24.81
CA SER A 8 -7.42 12.20 24.98
C SER A 8 -6.85 12.75 26.30
N PHE A 9 -7.09 12.04 27.41
CA PHE A 9 -6.52 12.41 28.72
C PHE A 9 -4.99 12.34 28.73
N LEU A 10 -4.42 11.32 28.08
CA LEU A 10 -2.98 11.16 27.96
C LEU A 10 -2.34 12.32 27.18
N ILE A 11 -2.96 12.74 26.06
CA ILE A 11 -2.49 13.87 25.25
C ILE A 11 -2.58 15.19 25.99
N ASP A 12 -3.64 15.43 26.76
CA ASP A 12 -3.78 16.67 27.53
C ASP A 12 -2.72 16.76 28.64
N ALA A 13 -2.36 15.63 29.27
CA ALA A 13 -1.26 15.57 30.22
C ALA A 13 0.10 15.84 29.54
N VAL A 14 0.33 15.33 28.32
CA VAL A 14 1.53 15.64 27.53
C VAL A 14 1.57 17.14 27.14
N ARG A 15 0.44 17.74 26.75
CA ARG A 15 0.34 19.19 26.48
C ARG A 15 0.67 20.04 27.70
N ALA A 16 0.28 19.57 28.89
CA ALA A 16 0.62 20.19 30.15
C ALA A 16 2.10 19.99 30.57
N GLY A 17 2.88 19.24 29.78
CA GLY A 17 4.30 19.00 30.01
C GLY A 17 4.59 17.87 30.98
N ASP A 18 3.65 16.95 31.24
CA ASP A 18 3.87 15.81 32.14
C ASP A 18 4.83 14.77 31.52
N PRO A 19 6.03 14.58 32.09
CA PRO A 19 7.00 13.61 31.58
C PRO A 19 6.54 12.15 31.73
N ARG A 20 5.62 11.85 32.65
CA ARG A 20 5.09 10.49 32.87
C ARG A 20 4.12 10.12 31.77
N ALA A 21 3.19 11.02 31.44
CA ALA A 21 2.30 10.86 30.30
C ALA A 21 3.09 10.71 28.99
N TRP A 22 4.17 11.49 28.83
CA TRP A 22 5.04 11.36 27.67
C TRP A 22 5.75 10.00 27.58
N ARG A 23 6.26 9.49 28.70
CA ARG A 23 6.85 8.15 28.77
C ARG A 23 5.84 7.07 28.41
N GLU A 24 4.61 7.17 28.90
CA GLU A 24 3.56 6.20 28.60
C GLU A 24 3.16 6.20 27.11
N VAL A 25 3.18 7.36 26.44
CA VAL A 25 3.06 7.41 24.98
C VAL A 25 4.22 6.66 24.32
N ILE A 26 5.47 6.92 24.71
CA ILE A 26 6.62 6.24 24.11
C ILE A 26 6.50 4.72 24.30
N ASP A 27 6.32 4.25 25.55
CA ASP A 27 6.24 2.83 25.90
C ASP A 27 5.15 2.09 25.10
N ARG A 28 4.04 2.78 24.78
CA ARG A 28 2.90 2.20 24.06
C ARG A 28 3.09 2.09 22.54
N TYR A 29 3.88 2.98 21.93
CA TYR A 29 3.97 3.08 20.48
C TYR A 29 5.36 2.79 19.91
N GLU A 30 6.45 2.95 20.68
CA GLU A 30 7.83 2.80 20.22
C GLU A 30 8.08 1.47 19.51
N GLY A 31 7.76 0.34 20.16
CA GLY A 31 8.04 -0.99 19.58
C GLY A 31 7.33 -1.22 18.24
N ARG A 32 6.15 -0.64 18.04
CA ARG A 32 5.37 -0.78 16.80
C ARG A 32 5.89 0.15 15.70
N LEU A 33 6.22 1.39 16.04
CA LEU A 33 6.82 2.35 15.11
C LEU A 33 8.20 1.86 14.64
N LEU A 34 9.01 1.35 15.56
CA LEU A 34 10.34 0.79 15.26
C LEU A 34 10.25 -0.47 14.40
N SER A 35 9.31 -1.38 14.72
CA SER A 35 9.08 -2.54 13.86
C SER A 35 8.61 -2.15 12.46
N PHE A 36 7.87 -1.05 12.30
CA PHE A 36 7.45 -0.55 10.99
C PHE A 36 8.63 0.05 10.22
N ALA A 37 9.37 0.99 10.83
CA ALA A 37 10.51 1.65 10.21
C ALA A 37 11.62 0.67 9.80
N ARG A 38 11.86 -0.39 10.58
CA ARG A 38 12.88 -1.43 10.24
C ARG A 38 12.51 -2.32 9.06
N ARG A 39 11.23 -2.47 8.71
CA ARG A 39 10.81 -3.21 7.49
C ARG A 39 11.05 -2.40 6.21
N MET A 40 11.49 -1.18 6.41
CA MET A 40 11.24 -0.09 5.51
C MET A 40 12.53 0.68 5.22
N LEU A 41 13.48 0.66 6.15
CA LEU A 41 14.85 1.10 5.94
C LEU A 41 15.80 -0.09 5.98
N ALA A 42 16.85 -0.04 5.16
CA ALA A 42 17.86 -1.08 5.13
C ALA A 42 18.82 -1.03 6.35
N GLN A 43 18.98 0.16 6.95
CA GLN A 43 19.86 0.38 8.10
C GLN A 43 19.07 0.49 9.41
N PRO A 44 19.42 -0.29 10.46
CA PRO A 44 18.73 -0.24 11.75
C PRO A 44 18.85 1.11 12.49
N SER A 45 19.97 1.82 12.35
CA SER A 45 20.19 3.14 12.97
C SER A 45 19.22 4.19 12.43
N ASP A 46 18.96 4.16 11.13
CA ASP A 46 18.09 5.12 10.46
C ASP A 46 16.64 4.94 10.91
N ALA A 47 16.25 3.71 11.27
CA ALA A 47 14.93 3.43 11.82
C ALA A 47 14.73 4.01 13.22
N GLU A 48 15.75 3.98 14.08
CA GLU A 48 15.70 4.55 15.43
C GLU A 48 15.63 6.09 15.37
N ASP A 49 16.46 6.70 14.51
CA ASP A 49 16.46 8.15 14.28
C ASP A 49 15.10 8.65 13.78
N ILE A 50 14.50 7.93 12.83
CA ILE A 50 13.20 8.28 12.29
C ILE A 50 12.11 8.17 13.36
N VAL A 51 12.10 7.12 14.19
CA VAL A 51 11.12 6.96 15.27
C VAL A 51 11.28 8.09 16.29
N GLN A 52 12.52 8.46 16.61
CA GLN A 52 12.79 9.63 17.46
C GLN A 52 12.23 10.92 16.82
N GLU A 53 12.48 11.14 15.53
CA GLU A 53 11.92 12.27 14.80
C GLU A 53 10.39 12.27 14.74
N THR A 54 9.75 11.11 14.71
CA THR A 54 8.30 10.97 14.77
C THR A 54 7.76 11.46 16.10
N PHE A 55 8.34 11.03 17.22
CA PHE A 55 7.93 11.48 18.54
C PHE A 55 8.19 12.99 18.74
N LEU A 56 9.30 13.51 18.24
CA LEU A 56 9.55 14.96 18.23
C LEU A 56 8.55 15.70 17.33
N GLY A 57 8.18 15.11 16.19
CA GLY A 57 7.14 15.61 15.30
C GLY A 57 5.78 15.71 16.00
N LEU A 58 5.42 14.68 16.77
CA LEU A 58 4.21 14.65 17.59
C LEU A 58 4.18 15.81 18.59
N LEU A 59 5.26 16.02 19.34
CA LEU A 59 5.34 17.14 20.30
C LEU A 59 5.18 18.50 19.63
N ARG A 60 5.75 18.69 18.43
CA ARG A 60 5.64 19.94 17.66
C ARG A 60 4.24 20.18 17.12
N SER A 61 3.53 19.11 16.75
CA SER A 61 2.21 19.19 16.13
C SER A 61 1.05 19.02 17.12
N LEU A 62 1.35 18.66 18.37
CA LEU A 62 0.41 18.51 19.49
C LEU A 62 -0.56 19.69 19.68
N PRO A 63 -0.15 20.97 19.50
CA PRO A 63 -1.07 22.10 19.61
C PRO A 63 -2.22 22.06 18.60
N GLY A 64 -2.02 21.45 17.43
CA GLY A 64 -3.02 21.31 16.37
C GLY A 64 -3.61 19.90 16.25
N TYR A 65 -3.32 19.01 17.20
CA TYR A 65 -3.82 17.64 17.16
C TYR A 65 -5.35 17.57 17.37
N ASP A 66 -6.00 16.95 16.39
CA ASP A 66 -7.43 16.67 16.36
C ASP A 66 -7.76 15.43 17.23
N ARG A 67 -8.64 15.62 18.21
CA ARG A 67 -9.05 14.60 19.18
C ARG A 67 -9.90 13.49 18.55
N ASP A 68 -10.49 13.77 17.40
CA ASP A 68 -11.32 12.80 16.70
C ASP A 68 -10.47 11.74 15.96
N ARG A 69 -9.15 11.95 15.84
CA ARG A 69 -8.19 10.99 15.25
C ARG A 69 -7.43 10.26 16.34
N SER A 70 -7.32 8.93 16.28
CA SER A 70 -6.56 8.18 17.29
C SER A 70 -5.08 8.60 17.32
N LEU A 71 -4.47 8.57 18.50
CA LEU A 71 -3.06 8.93 18.68
C LEU A 71 -2.14 8.02 17.85
N GLU A 72 -2.50 6.74 17.76
CA GLU A 72 -1.82 5.76 16.92
C GLU A 72 -1.75 6.22 15.47
N THR A 73 -2.93 6.51 14.91
CA THR A 73 -3.08 6.93 13.52
C THR A 73 -2.27 8.19 13.24
N TYR A 74 -2.24 9.13 14.19
CA TYR A 74 -1.50 10.38 14.04
C TYR A 74 0.02 10.18 14.09
N LEU A 75 0.53 9.39 15.04
CA LEU A 75 1.95 9.01 15.12
C LEU A 75 2.43 8.34 13.84
N PHE A 76 1.64 7.41 13.33
CA PHE A 76 1.94 6.68 12.12
C PHE A 76 1.91 7.55 10.85
N ALA A 77 1.11 8.62 10.82
CA ALA A 77 1.14 9.62 9.75
C ALA A 77 2.44 10.45 9.78
N ILE A 78 2.88 10.87 10.97
CA ILE A 78 4.13 11.64 11.15
C ILE A 78 5.33 10.77 10.75
N LEU A 79 5.48 9.61 11.38
CA LEU A 79 5.70 8.34 10.68
C LEU A 79 6.32 8.40 9.27
N ARG A 80 5.41 8.12 8.32
CA ARG A 80 5.61 8.03 6.88
C ARG A 80 6.07 9.34 6.25
N ASN A 81 5.55 10.47 6.71
CA ASN A 81 6.00 11.78 6.24
C ASN A 81 7.52 11.93 6.44
N LYS A 82 8.04 11.54 7.61
CA LYS A 82 9.49 11.63 7.90
C LYS A 82 10.33 10.77 6.98
N LEU A 83 9.78 9.65 6.59
CA LEU A 83 10.50 8.67 5.82
C LEU A 83 10.46 8.90 4.32
N HIS A 84 9.33 9.39 3.81
CA HIS A 84 9.25 9.98 2.49
C HIS A 84 10.31 11.09 2.34
N ASP A 85 10.46 11.92 3.38
CA ASP A 85 11.46 12.97 3.43
C ASP A 85 12.90 12.44 3.51
N HIS A 86 13.12 11.33 4.23
CA HIS A 86 14.39 10.62 4.30
C HIS A 86 14.79 10.07 2.92
N PHE A 87 13.89 9.35 2.24
CA PHE A 87 14.12 8.81 0.89
C PHE A 87 14.32 9.89 -0.18
N ARG A 88 13.66 11.04 -0.03
CA ARG A 88 13.86 12.18 -0.92
C ARG A 88 15.27 12.79 -0.78
N ARG A 89 15.82 12.87 0.45
CA ARG A 89 17.14 13.47 0.73
C ARG A 89 18.31 12.56 0.35
N ALA A 90 18.13 11.24 0.45
CA ALA A 90 19.20 10.28 0.19
C ALA A 90 19.66 10.22 -1.28
N GLY A 91 18.93 10.80 -2.24
CA GLY A 91 19.32 10.84 -3.68
C GLY A 91 19.38 9.46 -4.37
N ASP A 92 19.14 8.39 -3.62
CA ASP A 92 19.32 7.02 -4.02
C ASP A 92 18.07 6.49 -4.73
N ARG A 93 18.26 5.98 -5.95
CA ARG A 93 17.19 5.36 -6.77
C ARG A 93 16.99 3.88 -6.41
N GLY A 94 17.87 3.31 -5.57
CA GLY A 94 17.88 1.88 -5.25
C GLY A 94 17.27 1.49 -3.89
N GLN A 95 16.82 2.45 -3.07
CA GLN A 95 16.43 2.17 -1.70
C GLN A 95 15.22 3.01 -1.25
N ARG A 96 14.32 3.36 -2.19
CA ARG A 96 13.08 4.11 -1.93
C ARG A 96 11.94 3.23 -1.43
N GLN A 97 12.20 1.95 -1.25
CA GLN A 97 11.17 0.99 -0.90
C GLN A 97 10.77 1.22 0.54
N SER A 98 9.47 1.48 0.67
CA SER A 98 8.66 1.04 1.78
C SER A 98 8.50 2.12 2.83
N LEU A 99 7.68 3.17 2.70
CA LEU A 99 7.20 3.91 3.87
C LEU A 99 5.88 4.66 3.64
N ASP A 100 4.80 4.00 3.18
CA ASP A 100 3.49 4.68 3.10
C ASP A 100 2.30 3.72 3.28
N VAL A 101 1.77 3.55 4.51
CA VAL A 101 0.42 2.97 4.77
C VAL A 101 -0.14 3.35 6.16
N VAL A 102 -1.13 4.27 6.29
CA VAL A 102 -2.36 4.25 7.19
C VAL A 102 -2.71 5.59 7.91
N ASP A 103 -3.66 6.45 7.51
CA ASP A 103 -5.12 6.36 7.27
C ASP A 103 -5.88 7.33 8.20
N GLN A 104 -7.13 7.61 7.89
CA GLN A 104 -8.07 8.53 8.50
C GLN A 104 -9.07 7.81 9.42
N GLY A 105 -9.79 8.60 10.21
CA GLY A 105 -11.10 8.19 10.70
C GLY A 105 -11.71 9.16 11.69
N SER A 106 -12.45 10.17 11.21
CA SER A 106 -13.59 10.76 11.92
C SER A 106 -14.25 11.91 11.13
N SER A 107 -15.38 11.58 10.50
CA SER A 107 -16.42 12.58 10.22
C SER A 107 -17.22 12.80 11.49
N ALA A 108 -17.23 14.04 11.99
CA ALA A 108 -18.09 14.48 13.06
C ALA A 108 -19.56 14.47 12.61
N GLU A 109 -20.32 13.47 13.06
CA GLU A 109 -21.77 13.42 12.90
C GLU A 109 -22.46 14.27 13.97
N ARG A 110 -23.35 15.14 13.49
CA ARG A 110 -24.14 16.11 14.23
C ARG A 110 -25.28 15.38 14.95
N TRP A 111 -25.25 15.35 16.28
CA TRP A 111 -26.28 14.73 17.10
C TRP A 111 -27.60 15.51 16.98
N THR A 112 -28.63 14.89 16.40
CA THR A 112 -30.01 15.35 16.52
C THR A 112 -30.85 14.23 17.14
N ALA A 113 -31.81 14.60 17.98
CA ALA A 113 -32.56 13.72 18.86
C ALA A 113 -33.60 12.80 18.16
N ALA A 114 -33.21 12.12 17.07
CA ALA A 114 -34.09 11.26 16.26
C ALA A 114 -33.46 9.88 15.92
N ASP A 115 -32.65 9.34 16.83
CA ASP A 115 -31.71 8.24 16.59
C ASP A 115 -32.16 6.93 17.28
N THR A 116 -33.07 6.18 16.64
CA THR A 116 -33.53 4.86 17.12
C THR A 116 -32.56 3.74 16.67
N PRO A 117 -32.36 2.66 17.44
CA PRO A 117 -31.48 1.53 17.06
C PRO A 117 -31.77 0.94 15.67
N SER A 118 -33.03 0.93 15.25
CA SER A 118 -33.47 0.45 13.94
C SER A 118 -32.96 1.31 12.77
N ARG A 119 -32.82 2.63 12.96
CA ARG A 119 -32.24 3.53 11.95
C ARG A 119 -30.74 3.35 11.80
N ARG A 120 -30.03 3.08 12.91
CA ARG A 120 -28.58 2.79 12.88
C ARG A 120 -28.27 1.49 12.12
N LEU A 121 -29.10 0.46 12.32
CA LEU A 121 -28.95 -0.82 11.60
C LEU A 121 -29.19 -0.63 10.09
N SER A 122 -30.26 0.07 9.72
CA SER A 122 -30.56 0.39 8.32
C SER A 122 -29.47 1.23 7.65
N GLN A 123 -28.91 2.24 8.34
CA GLN A 123 -27.78 3.02 7.82
C GLN A 123 -26.51 2.17 7.66
N GLN A 124 -26.26 1.22 8.56
CA GLN A 124 -25.12 0.31 8.46
C GLN A 124 -25.24 -0.65 7.27
N GLU A 125 -26.46 -1.13 6.99
CA GLU A 125 -26.76 -1.99 5.83
C GLU A 125 -26.57 -1.24 4.51
N THR A 126 -27.09 -0.01 4.40
CA THR A 126 -26.87 0.89 3.24
C THR A 126 -25.38 1.13 3.02
N ARG A 127 -24.62 1.52 4.07
CA ARG A 127 -23.15 1.74 3.96
C ARG A 127 -22.40 0.49 3.49
N ALA A 128 -22.79 -0.69 3.98
CA ALA A 128 -22.19 -1.95 3.56
C ALA A 128 -22.51 -2.29 2.09
N SER A 129 -23.73 -1.99 1.63
CA SER A 129 -24.15 -2.15 0.24
C SER A 129 -23.33 -1.23 -0.68
N GLN A 130 -23.25 0.06 -0.35
CA GLN A 130 -22.46 1.06 -1.07
C GLN A 130 -20.99 0.66 -1.19
N ARG A 131 -20.38 0.19 -0.09
CA ARG A 131 -19.00 -0.30 -0.12
C ARG A 131 -18.84 -1.48 -1.09
N LYS A 132 -19.75 -2.45 -1.09
CA LYS A 132 -19.69 -3.61 -2.01
C LYS A 132 -19.81 -3.18 -3.47
N ALA A 133 -20.69 -2.24 -3.77
CA ALA A 133 -20.86 -1.69 -5.12
C ALA A 133 -19.59 -0.96 -5.59
N LEU A 134 -19.00 -0.16 -4.71
CA LEU A 134 -17.74 0.53 -4.96
C LEU A 134 -16.60 -0.44 -5.26
N VAL A 135 -16.43 -1.48 -4.43
CA VAL A 135 -15.43 -2.53 -4.67
C VAL A 135 -15.64 -3.21 -6.02
N ARG A 136 -16.89 -3.54 -6.36
CA ARG A 136 -17.23 -4.16 -7.65
C ARG A 136 -16.85 -3.24 -8.81
N ALA A 137 -17.24 -1.97 -8.76
CA ALA A 137 -16.93 -0.99 -9.81
C ALA A 137 -15.41 -0.82 -10.02
N LEU A 138 -14.65 -0.69 -8.93
CA LEU A 138 -13.20 -0.57 -8.99
C LEU A 138 -12.53 -1.82 -9.58
N ARG A 139 -12.94 -3.02 -9.16
CA ARG A 139 -12.41 -4.27 -9.72
C ARG A 139 -12.75 -4.41 -11.21
N THR A 140 -13.97 -4.07 -11.59
CA THR A 140 -14.40 -4.09 -12.99
C THR A 140 -13.60 -3.10 -13.83
N PHE A 141 -13.33 -1.89 -13.32
CA PHE A 141 -12.46 -0.92 -13.99
C PHE A 141 -11.05 -1.47 -14.21
N VAL A 142 -10.41 -2.02 -13.17
CA VAL A 142 -9.05 -2.57 -13.27
C VAL A 142 -8.99 -3.74 -14.25
N GLU A 143 -9.97 -4.65 -14.21
CA GLU A 143 -9.99 -5.79 -15.15
C GLU A 143 -10.13 -5.31 -16.60
N GLN A 144 -10.98 -4.31 -16.85
CA GLN A 144 -11.09 -3.69 -18.18
C GLN A 144 -9.79 -3.07 -18.65
N CYS A 145 -9.06 -2.38 -17.76
CA CYS A 145 -7.75 -1.85 -18.10
C CYS A 145 -6.77 -2.96 -18.50
N ARG A 146 -6.79 -4.10 -17.81
CA ARG A 146 -5.92 -5.25 -18.11
C ARG A 146 -6.28 -5.92 -19.44
N GLU A 147 -7.57 -6.21 -19.65
CA GLU A 147 -8.07 -6.83 -20.88
C GLU A 147 -7.80 -5.96 -22.11
N GLN A 148 -7.92 -4.64 -21.96
CA GLN A 148 -7.70 -3.67 -23.03
C GLN A 148 -6.25 -3.17 -23.12
N ARG A 149 -5.33 -3.72 -22.31
CA ARG A 149 -3.92 -3.32 -22.24
C ARG A 149 -3.70 -1.83 -21.99
N ARG A 150 -4.61 -1.20 -21.25
CA ARG A 150 -4.52 0.21 -20.80
C ARG A 150 -3.66 0.32 -19.53
N PHE A 151 -2.46 -0.26 -19.57
CA PHE A 151 -1.57 -0.35 -18.42
C PHE A 151 -1.06 1.03 -17.96
N GLN A 152 -0.75 1.93 -18.89
CA GLN A 152 -0.37 3.31 -18.58
C GLN A 152 -1.46 4.05 -17.80
N GLU A 153 -2.72 3.85 -18.17
CA GLU A 153 -3.86 4.45 -17.45
C GLU A 153 -3.98 3.86 -16.04
N LEU A 154 -3.79 2.56 -15.90
CA LEU A 154 -3.82 1.89 -14.60
C LEU A 154 -2.68 2.36 -13.70
N THR A 155 -1.47 2.54 -14.25
CA THR A 155 -0.33 3.16 -13.55
C THR A 155 -0.68 4.56 -13.06
N VAL A 156 -1.20 5.43 -13.94
CA VAL A 156 -1.61 6.80 -13.56
C VAL A 156 -2.64 6.78 -12.43
N VAL A 157 -3.66 5.91 -12.51
CA VAL A 157 -4.68 5.82 -11.46
C VAL A 157 -4.09 5.34 -10.14
N GLU A 158 -3.23 4.34 -10.14
CA GLU A 158 -2.56 3.89 -8.91
C GLU A 158 -1.64 4.97 -8.34
N MET A 159 -0.95 5.75 -9.18
CA MET A 159 -0.16 6.88 -8.71
C MET A 159 -1.00 7.97 -8.04
N LEU A 160 -2.21 8.24 -8.56
CA LEU A 160 -3.13 9.21 -7.97
C LEU A 160 -3.77 8.67 -6.67
N VAL A 161 -4.26 7.43 -6.72
CA VAL A 161 -5.14 6.85 -5.69
C VAL A 161 -4.35 6.13 -4.60
N VAL A 162 -3.32 5.36 -4.97
CA VAL A 162 -2.55 4.56 -4.02
C VAL A 162 -1.38 5.35 -3.47
N LEU A 163 -0.69 6.10 -4.33
CA LEU A 163 0.49 6.89 -3.95
C LEU A 163 0.18 8.36 -3.63
N GLY A 164 -1.04 8.83 -3.87
CA GLY A 164 -1.45 10.19 -3.52
C GLY A 164 -0.79 11.31 -4.33
N LEU A 165 -0.15 10.98 -5.45
CA LEU A 165 0.61 11.95 -6.23
C LEU A 165 -0.32 12.97 -6.89
N ARG A 166 0.12 14.22 -6.95
CA ARG A 166 -0.60 15.27 -7.69
C ARG A 166 -0.40 15.10 -9.18
N ASN A 167 -1.32 15.64 -9.98
CA ASN A 167 -1.26 15.54 -11.45
C ASN A 167 0.10 15.94 -12.04
N LYS A 168 0.72 17.00 -11.49
CA LYS A 168 2.06 17.46 -11.90
C LYS A 168 3.17 16.44 -11.62
N GLU A 169 3.09 15.75 -10.49
CA GLU A 169 4.06 14.74 -10.08
C GLU A 169 3.93 13.49 -10.95
N VAL A 170 2.69 13.04 -11.20
CA VAL A 170 2.40 11.94 -12.14
C VAL A 170 2.84 12.28 -13.56
N ALA A 171 2.58 13.51 -14.02
CA ALA A 171 2.98 13.96 -15.34
C ALA A 171 4.51 13.92 -15.52
N ALA A 172 5.26 14.43 -14.53
CA ALA A 172 6.71 14.43 -14.56
C ALA A 172 7.30 13.02 -14.56
N ASP A 173 6.76 12.11 -13.74
CA ASP A 173 7.26 10.74 -13.61
C ASP A 173 6.93 9.89 -14.84
N MET A 174 5.73 10.04 -15.40
CA MET A 174 5.28 9.30 -16.58
C MET A 174 5.74 9.91 -17.92
N GLY A 175 6.43 11.06 -17.90
CA GLY A 175 6.79 11.80 -19.13
C GLY A 175 5.58 12.31 -19.91
N LEU A 176 4.49 12.66 -19.22
CA LEU A 176 3.24 13.13 -19.79
C LEU A 176 3.04 14.63 -19.54
N SER A 177 2.04 15.24 -20.19
CA SER A 177 1.56 16.56 -19.81
C SER A 177 0.58 16.48 -18.64
N GLU A 178 0.50 17.52 -17.81
CA GLU A 178 -0.52 17.62 -16.75
C GLU A 178 -1.95 17.52 -17.32
N THR A 179 -2.15 18.01 -18.55
CA THR A 179 -3.42 17.90 -19.28
C THR A 179 -3.76 16.46 -19.67
N ALA A 180 -2.77 15.64 -20.02
CA ALA A 180 -2.98 14.22 -20.31
C ALA A 180 -3.38 13.45 -19.05
N VAL A 181 -2.74 13.74 -17.91
CA VAL A 181 -3.09 13.15 -16.61
C VAL A 181 -4.50 13.57 -16.18
N ALA A 182 -4.86 14.85 -16.34
CA ALA A 182 -6.22 15.33 -16.07
C ALA A 182 -7.27 14.65 -16.97
N GLY A 183 -6.96 14.45 -18.26
CA GLY A 183 -7.83 13.72 -19.18
C GLY A 183 -8.03 12.25 -18.79
N ILE A 184 -6.98 11.58 -18.32
CA ILE A 184 -7.09 10.23 -17.75
C ILE A 184 -8.00 10.24 -16.52
N LYS A 185 -7.74 11.13 -15.56
CA LYS A 185 -8.53 11.28 -14.33
C LYS A 185 -10.03 11.45 -14.64
N PHE A 186 -10.36 12.32 -15.59
CA PHE A 186 -11.74 12.56 -16.02
C PHE A 186 -12.40 11.28 -16.57
N ARG A 187 -11.74 10.58 -17.51
CA ARG A 187 -12.28 9.35 -18.11
C ARG A 187 -12.50 8.25 -17.07
N VAL A 188 -11.60 8.13 -16.10
CA VAL A 188 -11.71 7.16 -15.00
C VAL A 188 -12.94 7.45 -14.15
N LEU A 189 -13.13 8.72 -13.74
CA LEU A 189 -14.32 9.13 -12.98
C LEU A 189 -15.61 8.88 -13.76
N GLU A 190 -15.66 9.24 -15.04
CA GLU A 190 -16.83 8.98 -15.89
C GLU A 190 -17.14 7.48 -16.02
N ARG A 191 -16.09 6.66 -16.16
CA ARG A 191 -16.25 5.21 -16.22
C ARG A 191 -16.78 4.65 -14.90
N LEU A 192 -16.24 5.09 -13.76
CA LEU A 192 -16.66 4.64 -12.44
C LEU A 192 -18.10 5.06 -12.14
N ARG A 193 -18.51 6.28 -12.52
CA ARG A 193 -19.93 6.71 -12.48
C ARG A 193 -20.81 5.77 -13.27
N THR A 194 -20.42 5.44 -14.51
CA THR A 194 -21.18 4.51 -15.37
C THR A 194 -21.31 3.13 -14.73
N LEU A 195 -20.25 2.63 -14.08
CA LEU A 195 -20.27 1.32 -13.42
C LEU A 195 -21.15 1.30 -12.15
N THR A 196 -21.38 2.44 -11.51
CA THR A 196 -22.24 2.55 -10.32
C THR A 196 -23.66 3.04 -10.61
N GLN A 197 -23.98 3.51 -11.83
CA GLN A 197 -25.28 4.10 -12.21
C GLN A 197 -26.50 3.19 -11.97
N ALA A 198 -26.34 1.87 -12.04
CA ALA A 198 -27.43 0.91 -11.81
C ALA A 198 -27.74 0.69 -10.31
N ASP A 199 -26.93 1.25 -9.41
CA ASP A 199 -27.13 1.17 -7.97
C ASP A 199 -28.04 2.31 -7.49
N PRO A 200 -29.22 2.03 -6.88
CA PRO A 200 -30.10 3.07 -6.34
C PRO A 200 -29.45 3.96 -5.29
N GLU A 201 -28.38 3.48 -4.64
CA GLU A 201 -27.60 4.21 -3.62
C GLU A 201 -26.20 4.58 -4.13
N ALA A 202 -26.03 4.73 -5.45
CA ALA A 202 -24.76 4.97 -6.11
C ALA A 202 -23.92 6.10 -5.46
N HIS A 203 -22.63 5.81 -5.27
CA HIS A 203 -21.65 6.79 -4.84
C HIS A 203 -21.56 7.95 -5.84
N ASP A 204 -21.66 9.19 -5.35
CA ASP A 204 -21.49 10.39 -6.17
C ASP A 204 -20.00 10.70 -6.36
N TRP A 205 -19.46 10.23 -7.48
CA TRP A 205 -18.03 10.32 -7.77
C TRP A 205 -17.57 11.75 -8.06
N SER A 206 -16.53 12.16 -7.35
CA SER A 206 -15.87 13.45 -7.46
C SER A 206 -14.35 13.30 -7.60
N GLU A 207 -13.65 14.39 -7.88
CA GLU A 207 -12.18 14.36 -7.91
C GLU A 207 -11.53 14.01 -6.56
N ALA A 208 -12.21 14.31 -5.45
CA ALA A 208 -11.75 13.99 -4.11
C ALA A 208 -11.68 12.47 -3.87
N ASP A 209 -12.48 11.69 -4.60
CA ASP A 209 -12.46 10.24 -4.52
C ASP A 209 -11.19 9.63 -5.09
N LEU A 210 -10.44 10.33 -5.94
CA LEU A 210 -9.16 9.83 -6.46
C LEU A 210 -7.94 10.32 -5.67
N ALA A 211 -8.14 11.01 -4.54
CA ALA A 211 -7.07 11.36 -3.63
C ALA A 211 -6.67 10.15 -2.75
N GLU A 212 -5.41 10.13 -2.29
CA GLU A 212 -4.85 9.08 -1.40
C GLU A 212 -5.68 8.80 -0.15
N ASP A 213 -6.31 9.87 0.30
CA ASP A 213 -7.00 10.02 1.56
C ASP A 213 -8.50 9.73 1.40
N SER A 214 -8.92 9.25 0.23
CA SER A 214 -10.32 8.96 -0.03
C SER A 214 -10.72 7.57 0.49
N THR A 215 -12.02 7.38 0.67
CA THR A 215 -12.59 6.04 0.92
C THR A 215 -12.23 5.06 -0.20
N VAL A 216 -12.08 5.55 -1.44
CA VAL A 216 -11.70 4.74 -2.60
C VAL A 216 -10.26 4.27 -2.51
N ALA A 217 -9.31 5.11 -2.11
CA ALA A 217 -7.92 4.74 -1.93
C ALA A 217 -7.73 3.68 -0.84
N ARG A 218 -8.44 3.84 0.28
CA ARG A 218 -8.46 2.83 1.34
C ARG A 218 -9.05 1.51 0.85
N ILE A 219 -10.20 1.55 0.18
CA ILE A 219 -10.82 0.36 -0.41
C ILE A 219 -9.88 -0.30 -1.43
N TRP A 220 -9.20 0.48 -2.26
CA TRP A 220 -8.27 -0.02 -3.26
C TRP A 220 -7.18 -0.89 -2.63
N ARG A 221 -6.58 -0.40 -1.53
CA ARG A 221 -5.54 -1.09 -0.77
C ARG A 221 -6.09 -2.29 0.01
N ASP A 222 -7.14 -2.10 0.81
CA ASP A 222 -7.71 -3.13 1.69
C ASP A 222 -8.24 -4.34 0.89
N GLU A 223 -8.87 -4.06 -0.24
CA GLU A 223 -9.47 -5.10 -1.08
C GLU A 223 -8.46 -5.66 -2.09
N GLY A 224 -7.29 -5.04 -2.25
CA GLY A 224 -6.32 -5.44 -3.25
C GLY A 224 -6.93 -5.40 -4.65
N VAL A 225 -7.53 -4.26 -5.00
CA VAL A 225 -8.29 -4.09 -6.25
C VAL A 225 -7.39 -4.36 -7.47
N SER A 226 -6.15 -3.87 -7.43
CA SER A 226 -5.16 -4.09 -8.49
C SER A 226 -4.17 -5.21 -8.23
N CYS A 227 -4.38 -6.04 -7.19
CA CYS A 227 -3.51 -7.19 -6.94
C CYS A 227 -3.55 -8.18 -8.12
N LEU A 228 -2.40 -8.79 -8.37
CA LEU A 228 -2.17 -9.74 -9.45
C LEU A 228 -2.32 -11.17 -8.93
N LYS A 229 -2.75 -12.07 -9.82
CA LYS A 229 -2.77 -13.51 -9.51
C LYS A 229 -1.32 -13.99 -9.38
N ARG A 230 -1.07 -14.94 -8.46
CA ARG A 230 0.24 -15.59 -8.31
C ARG A 230 0.75 -16.18 -9.63
N SER A 231 -0.12 -16.74 -10.46
CA SER A 231 0.23 -17.23 -11.79
C SER A 231 0.70 -16.14 -12.75
N THR A 232 0.16 -14.92 -12.66
CA THR A 232 0.63 -13.77 -13.45
C THR A 232 2.03 -13.36 -13.01
N LEU A 233 2.29 -13.32 -11.70
CA LEU A 233 3.63 -13.05 -11.16
C LEU A 233 4.65 -14.11 -11.59
N GLY A 234 4.26 -15.40 -11.57
CA GLY A 234 5.12 -16.47 -12.09
C GLY A 234 5.46 -16.30 -13.58
N ARG A 235 4.48 -15.89 -14.40
CA ARG A 235 4.73 -15.58 -15.82
C ARG A 235 5.69 -14.42 -16.03
N MET A 236 5.67 -13.41 -15.15
CA MET A 236 6.62 -12.30 -15.15
C MET A 236 8.04 -12.80 -14.88
N LEU A 237 8.23 -13.64 -13.86
CA LEU A 237 9.54 -14.21 -13.51
C LEU A 237 10.13 -15.04 -14.64
N LEU A 238 9.27 -15.77 -15.35
CA LEU A 238 9.67 -16.55 -16.52
C LEU A 238 9.92 -15.69 -17.78
N GLY A 239 9.71 -14.37 -17.72
CA GLY A 239 9.87 -13.48 -18.88
C GLY A 239 8.88 -13.74 -20.02
N THR A 240 7.67 -14.22 -19.70
CA THR A 240 6.65 -14.64 -20.69
C THR A 240 5.51 -13.63 -20.87
N LEU A 241 5.61 -12.47 -20.24
CA LEU A 241 4.69 -11.35 -20.39
C LEU A 241 5.27 -10.36 -21.40
N ASP A 242 4.39 -9.58 -22.04
CA ASP A 242 4.81 -8.46 -22.87
C ASP A 242 5.43 -7.33 -22.04
N ASP A 243 6.18 -6.46 -22.70
CA ASP A 243 6.96 -5.39 -22.05
C ASP A 243 6.06 -4.42 -21.27
N GLU A 244 4.94 -3.97 -21.85
CA GLU A 244 4.03 -3.03 -21.20
C GLU A 244 3.41 -3.62 -19.93
N TRP A 245 3.00 -4.88 -19.99
CA TRP A 245 2.45 -5.57 -18.83
C TRP A 245 3.53 -5.81 -17.76
N SER A 246 4.73 -6.23 -18.15
CA SER A 246 5.86 -6.42 -17.23
C SER A 246 6.25 -5.11 -16.53
N GLN A 247 6.27 -4.00 -17.27
CA GLN A 247 6.53 -2.66 -16.71
C GLN A 247 5.47 -2.26 -15.67
N TYR A 248 4.19 -2.48 -15.97
CA TYR A 248 3.13 -2.21 -14.99
C TYR A 248 3.24 -3.09 -13.75
N ILE A 249 3.56 -4.38 -13.88
CA ILE A 249 3.73 -5.25 -12.72
C ILE A 249 4.93 -4.79 -11.87
N GLY A 250 6.05 -4.44 -12.50
CA GLY A 250 7.21 -3.86 -11.83
C GLY A 250 6.83 -2.59 -11.06
N PHE A 251 6.11 -1.66 -11.71
CA PHE A 251 5.55 -0.49 -11.03
C PHE A 251 4.67 -0.88 -9.83
N HIS A 252 3.70 -1.77 -10.01
CA HIS A 252 2.75 -2.15 -8.95
C HIS A 252 3.44 -2.79 -7.73
N VAL A 253 4.46 -3.61 -7.97
CA VAL A 253 5.17 -4.34 -6.92
C VAL A 253 6.26 -3.48 -6.27
N ASP A 254 7.06 -2.78 -7.08
CA ASP A 254 8.25 -2.05 -6.61
C ASP A 254 8.00 -0.59 -6.27
N THR A 255 7.12 0.08 -7.02
CA THR A 255 6.86 1.52 -6.86
C THR A 255 5.59 1.78 -6.05
N ALA A 256 4.45 1.18 -6.45
CA ALA A 256 3.23 1.24 -5.66
C ALA A 256 3.32 0.42 -4.36
N GLY A 257 4.32 -0.47 -4.25
CA GLY A 257 4.68 -1.13 -3.00
C GLY A 257 3.64 -2.14 -2.50
N CYS A 258 2.90 -2.80 -3.39
CA CYS A 258 1.82 -3.72 -3.01
C CYS A 258 2.32 -4.90 -2.14
N PRO A 259 1.96 -4.96 -0.83
CA PRO A 259 2.52 -5.98 0.08
C PRO A 259 2.11 -7.41 -0.28
N ARG A 260 0.88 -7.58 -0.81
CA ARG A 260 0.34 -8.89 -1.20
C ARG A 260 1.06 -9.46 -2.42
N CYS A 261 1.32 -8.63 -3.42
CA CYS A 261 2.04 -9.06 -4.61
C CYS A 261 3.52 -9.28 -4.31
N ARG A 262 4.13 -8.44 -3.46
CA ARG A 262 5.49 -8.65 -2.95
C ARG A 262 5.65 -10.01 -2.27
N ALA A 263 4.81 -10.30 -1.27
CA ALA A 263 4.87 -11.57 -0.55
C ALA A 263 4.73 -12.79 -1.48
N ASN A 264 3.81 -12.72 -2.46
CA ASN A 264 3.69 -13.79 -3.46
C ASN A 264 4.93 -13.92 -4.34
N LEU A 265 5.59 -12.81 -4.68
CA LEU A 265 6.82 -12.83 -5.48
C LEU A 265 7.99 -13.43 -4.69
N ASP A 266 8.12 -13.04 -3.42
CA ASP A 266 9.15 -13.56 -2.51
C ASP A 266 8.98 -15.08 -2.29
N ASP A 267 7.74 -15.54 -2.14
CA ASP A 267 7.42 -16.97 -2.08
C ASP A 267 7.80 -17.69 -3.38
N LEU A 268 7.50 -17.11 -4.55
CA LEU A 268 7.82 -17.69 -5.85
C LEU A 268 9.34 -17.77 -6.08
N HIS A 269 10.09 -16.74 -5.70
CA HIS A 269 11.56 -16.77 -5.72
C HIS A 269 12.10 -17.88 -4.81
N SER A 270 11.56 -17.99 -3.60
CA SER A 270 11.96 -19.02 -2.64
C SER A 270 11.63 -20.44 -3.13
N GLU A 271 10.54 -20.61 -3.90
CA GLU A 271 10.21 -21.86 -4.60
C GLU A 271 11.23 -22.17 -5.71
N ASP A 272 11.52 -21.20 -6.58
CA ASP A 272 12.47 -21.38 -7.69
C ASP A 272 13.89 -21.71 -7.21
N GLU A 273 14.37 -21.05 -6.16
CA GLU A 273 15.67 -21.35 -5.54
C GLU A 273 15.72 -22.77 -4.96
N ARG A 274 14.64 -23.21 -4.30
CA ARG A 274 14.54 -24.58 -3.76
C ARG A 274 14.53 -25.62 -4.88
N ASP A 275 13.81 -25.35 -5.96
CA ASP A 275 13.73 -26.23 -7.13
C ASP A 275 15.05 -26.26 -7.90
N ALA A 276 15.75 -25.14 -8.04
CA ALA A 276 17.10 -25.07 -8.59
C ALA A 276 18.07 -25.92 -7.76
N ALA A 277 18.10 -25.74 -6.44
CA ALA A 277 18.95 -26.52 -5.54
C ALA A 277 18.62 -28.02 -5.56
N ALA A 278 17.33 -28.39 -5.70
CA ALA A 278 16.93 -29.79 -5.86
C ALA A 278 17.41 -30.39 -7.18
N ARG A 279 17.30 -29.64 -8.29
CA ARG A 279 17.82 -30.05 -9.61
C ARG A 279 19.33 -30.24 -9.59
N ASP A 280 20.08 -29.35 -8.94
CA ASP A 280 21.54 -29.47 -8.85
C ASP A 280 21.97 -30.66 -8.00
N ARG A 281 21.32 -30.90 -6.85
CA ARG A 281 21.54 -32.13 -6.05
C ARG A 281 21.27 -33.40 -6.86
N LEU A 282 20.22 -33.40 -7.69
CA LEU A 282 19.92 -34.53 -8.57
C LEU A 282 21.03 -34.72 -9.62
N ARG A 283 21.48 -33.63 -10.26
CA ARG A 283 22.60 -33.66 -11.23
C ARG A 283 23.88 -34.20 -10.60
N GLU A 284 24.25 -33.74 -9.40
CA GLU A 284 25.41 -34.23 -8.67
C GLU A 284 25.31 -35.71 -8.34
N ARG A 285 24.16 -36.19 -7.85
CA ARG A 285 23.92 -37.61 -7.61
C ARG A 285 24.03 -38.44 -8.88
N CYS A 286 23.44 -37.98 -9.98
CA CYS A 286 23.57 -38.63 -11.28
C CYS A 286 25.04 -38.68 -11.71
N PHE A 287 25.77 -37.57 -11.62
CA PHE A 287 27.19 -37.50 -11.96
C PHE A 287 28.03 -38.45 -11.08
N ALA A 288 27.91 -38.38 -9.77
CA ALA A 288 28.64 -39.24 -8.83
C ALA A 288 28.37 -40.73 -9.07
N SER A 289 27.12 -41.10 -9.35
CA SER A 289 26.74 -42.50 -9.66
C SER A 289 27.18 -42.97 -11.05
N SER A 290 27.40 -42.06 -12.01
CA SER A 290 27.75 -42.39 -13.41
C SER A 290 29.24 -42.24 -13.72
N VAL A 291 30.01 -41.43 -12.99
CA VAL A 291 31.41 -41.13 -13.30
C VAL A 291 32.31 -42.37 -13.27
N GLY A 292 32.03 -43.32 -12.38
CA GLY A 292 32.75 -44.61 -12.31
C GLY A 292 32.51 -45.53 -13.50
N PHE A 293 31.44 -45.30 -14.28
CA PHE A 293 31.16 -46.01 -15.53
C PHE A 293 31.82 -45.36 -16.75
N LEU A 294 32.31 -44.12 -16.63
CA LEU A 294 33.02 -43.41 -17.70
C LEU A 294 34.48 -43.86 -17.86
N SER A 295 35.11 -44.39 -16.79
CA SER A 295 36.52 -44.82 -16.79
C SER A 295 36.76 -46.27 -17.24
N LYS A 296 35.87 -46.84 -18.06
CA LYS A 296 36.11 -48.09 -18.81
C LYS A 296 35.92 -47.88 -20.31
N ALA A 297 36.63 -46.92 -20.89
CA ALA A 297 37.06 -47.07 -22.27
C ALA A 297 38.40 -47.82 -22.22
N PRO A 298 38.45 -49.13 -22.52
CA PRO A 298 39.73 -49.82 -22.61
C PRO A 298 40.53 -49.17 -23.74
N GLY A 299 41.63 -48.51 -23.38
CA GLY A 299 42.72 -48.29 -24.32
C GLY A 299 43.30 -49.65 -24.68
N ALA A 300 42.98 -50.13 -25.88
CA ALA A 300 43.83 -51.00 -26.68
C ALA A 300 44.09 -50.19 -27.96
N PRO A 301 45.34 -49.98 -28.39
CA PRO A 301 46.32 -51.04 -28.68
C PRO A 301 47.45 -51.19 -27.65
#